data_AF-A0A940X8F5-F1
#
_entry.id   AF-A0A940X8F5-F1
#
_cell.length_a   1.000
_cell.length_b   1.000
_cell.length_c   1.000
_cell.angle_alpha   90.00
_cell.angle_beta   90.00
_cell.angle_gamma   90.00
#
_symmetry.space_group_name_H-M   'P 1'
#
loop_
_entity.id
_entity.type
_entity.pdbx_description
1 polymer ?
#
loop_
_entity_poly.entity_id
_entity_poly.type
_entity_poly.pdbx_seq_one_letter_code
_entity_poly.pdbx_strand_id
1 'polypeptide(L)'
;MGRELKRVPLDFNWPSNQVWKGFINPFRSQECKSCDGCGLNPATKKLQDEWYASDNPKWVDLPNGRRYNDNGWSNHITEIEIAALIKERRLGDFTSVFKSGEGWVKKDPEYIPTPDEVNEWNRTGMGHDSINRWICVEARAKHLGIYGKCEFCEGEGEIWQSEEIKKMHDDWKDFEPPTGEGFQLWETTSEGGPNSPVFKTLDELCEWCGDNATTFGSSKATKEQWKSMLKDFVHHQSGNMIFL
;
A
#
# COMPACT_ATOMS: atom_id res chain seq x y z
N MET A 1 12.88 -8.07 3.81
CA MET A 1 12.52 -8.84 2.59
C MET A 1 12.32 -10.25 3.07
N GLY A 2 11.07 -10.66 3.25
CA GLY A 2 10.78 -11.91 3.94
C GLY A 2 11.31 -13.13 3.18
N ARG A 3 11.69 -14.14 3.96
CA ARG A 3 12.19 -15.43 3.49
C ARG A 3 11.51 -16.54 4.26
N GLU A 4 11.21 -17.63 3.57
CA GLU A 4 10.61 -18.82 4.16
C GLU A 4 11.23 -20.10 3.60
N LEU A 5 11.10 -21.19 4.36
CA LEU A 5 11.50 -22.52 3.91
C LEU A 5 10.28 -23.22 3.29
N LYS A 6 10.40 -23.67 2.03
CA LYS A 6 9.44 -24.62 1.45
C LYS A 6 10.08 -25.97 1.20
N ARG A 7 9.23 -27.00 1.23
CA ARG A 7 9.57 -28.39 0.94
C ARG A 7 8.99 -28.77 -0.42
N VAL A 8 9.85 -29.08 -1.39
CA VAL A 8 9.48 -29.33 -2.80
C VAL A 8 10.12 -30.63 -3.32
N PRO A 9 9.64 -31.24 -4.41
CA PRO A 9 10.31 -32.38 -5.03
C PRO A 9 11.79 -32.09 -5.33
N LEU A 10 12.67 -33.09 -5.22
CA LEU A 10 14.10 -32.93 -5.49
C LEU A 10 14.40 -32.54 -6.94
N ASP A 11 13.50 -32.91 -7.86
CA ASP A 11 13.53 -32.58 -9.28
C ASP A 11 12.67 -31.34 -9.61
N PHE A 12 12.17 -30.62 -8.61
CA PHE A 12 11.41 -29.40 -8.81
C PHE A 12 12.26 -28.35 -9.53
N ASN A 13 11.87 -28.07 -10.78
CA ASN A 13 12.63 -27.23 -11.70
C ASN A 13 11.81 -25.99 -12.08
N TRP A 14 11.74 -25.03 -11.16
CA TRP A 14 11.22 -23.69 -11.42
C TRP A 14 12.36 -22.67 -11.37
N PRO A 15 12.39 -21.65 -12.26
CA PRO A 15 13.47 -20.68 -12.28
C PRO A 15 13.59 -19.92 -10.95
N SER A 16 14.82 -19.76 -10.45
CA SER A 16 15.06 -18.93 -9.26
C SER A 16 14.75 -17.45 -9.54
N ASN A 17 14.24 -16.75 -8.53
CA ASN A 17 13.78 -15.36 -8.59
C ASN A 17 12.63 -15.11 -9.59
N GLN A 18 11.94 -16.17 -10.00
CA GLN A 18 10.70 -16.09 -10.78
C GLN A 18 9.53 -16.41 -9.86
N VAL A 19 8.50 -15.55 -9.88
CA VAL A 19 7.25 -15.77 -9.16
C VAL A 19 6.68 -17.14 -9.52
N TRP A 20 6.25 -17.92 -8.54
CA TRP A 20 5.62 -19.22 -8.79
C TRP A 20 4.31 -19.02 -9.54
N LYS A 21 4.11 -19.79 -10.62
CA LYS A 21 2.89 -19.68 -11.45
C LYS A 21 1.58 -19.86 -10.67
N GLY A 22 1.61 -20.59 -9.56
CA GLY A 22 0.43 -20.79 -8.72
C GLY A 22 0.03 -19.55 -7.93
N PHE A 23 0.89 -18.54 -7.84
CA PHE A 23 0.60 -17.24 -7.23
C PHE A 23 0.23 -16.16 -8.26
N ILE A 24 0.27 -16.51 -9.56
CA ILE A 24 -0.08 -15.59 -10.65
C ILE A 24 -1.49 -15.88 -11.14
N ASN A 25 -2.43 -14.99 -10.82
CA ASN A 25 -3.75 -15.02 -11.45
C ASN A 25 -3.60 -14.77 -12.98
N PRO A 26 -4.16 -15.58 -13.90
CA PRO A 26 -4.00 -15.34 -15.33
C PRO A 26 -5.04 -14.37 -15.90
N PHE A 27 -6.11 -14.07 -15.16
CA PHE A 27 -7.20 -13.20 -15.59
C PHE A 27 -6.86 -11.76 -15.20
N ARG A 28 -6.82 -10.85 -16.16
CA ARG A 28 -6.32 -9.49 -15.96
C ARG A 28 -7.20 -8.49 -16.68
N SER A 29 -7.56 -7.43 -15.96
CA SER A 29 -8.10 -6.23 -16.56
C SER A 29 -7.00 -5.44 -17.30
N GLN A 30 -7.43 -4.49 -18.10
CA GLN A 30 -6.56 -3.45 -18.64
C GLN A 30 -6.85 -2.15 -17.91
N GLU A 31 -5.81 -1.43 -17.49
CA GLU A 31 -5.97 -0.09 -16.93
C GLU A 31 -6.69 0.83 -17.94
N CYS A 32 -7.69 1.58 -17.47
CA CYS A 32 -8.45 2.50 -18.31
C CYS A 32 -7.60 3.75 -18.62
N LYS A 33 -6.98 3.78 -19.80
CA LYS A 33 -6.16 4.90 -20.28
C LYS A 33 -6.94 6.21 -20.46
N SER A 34 -8.25 6.17 -20.65
CA SER A 34 -9.07 7.38 -20.77
C SER A 34 -9.17 8.18 -19.47
N CYS A 35 -8.89 7.54 -18.33
CA CYS A 35 -8.91 8.18 -17.01
C CYS A 35 -7.63 7.89 -16.21
N ASP A 36 -6.58 7.34 -16.80
CA ASP A 36 -5.35 6.92 -16.10
C ASP A 36 -5.64 6.10 -14.84
N GLY A 37 -6.54 5.13 -14.96
CA GLY A 37 -6.89 4.23 -13.85
C GLY A 37 -7.76 4.84 -12.75
N CYS A 38 -8.12 6.13 -12.80
CA CYS A 38 -8.81 6.78 -11.67
C CYS A 38 -10.33 6.58 -11.61
N GLY A 39 -10.95 6.16 -12.71
CA GLY A 39 -12.41 5.96 -12.79
C GLY A 39 -13.24 7.25 -12.84
N LEU A 40 -12.63 8.44 -12.85
CA LEU A 40 -13.34 9.73 -12.82
C LEU A 40 -13.52 10.32 -14.22
N ASN A 41 -14.56 11.13 -14.40
CA ASN A 41 -14.68 11.98 -15.60
C ASN A 41 -13.57 13.06 -15.60
N PRO A 42 -13.28 13.71 -16.76
CA PRO A 42 -12.19 14.67 -16.84
C PRO A 42 -12.28 15.84 -15.84
N ALA A 43 -13.49 16.35 -15.57
CA ALA A 43 -13.70 17.48 -14.68
C ALA A 43 -13.41 17.12 -13.21
N THR A 44 -13.86 15.95 -12.76
CA THR A 44 -13.62 15.45 -11.40
C THR A 44 -12.17 15.00 -11.24
N LYS A 45 -11.59 14.36 -12.26
CA LYS A 45 -10.16 14.00 -12.28
C LYS A 45 -9.28 15.23 -12.12
N LYS A 46 -9.59 16.34 -12.81
CA LYS A 46 -8.85 17.59 -12.67
C LYS A 46 -8.80 18.07 -11.21
N LEU A 47 -9.92 18.05 -10.50
CA LEU A 47 -9.94 18.36 -9.06
C LEU A 47 -9.06 17.41 -8.25
N GLN A 48 -9.07 16.11 -8.57
CA GLN A 48 -8.22 15.13 -7.90
C GLN A 48 -6.73 15.39 -8.16
N ASP A 49 -6.35 15.67 -9.40
CA ASP A 49 -4.96 15.89 -9.79
C ASP A 49 -4.40 17.19 -9.15
N GLU A 50 -5.23 18.24 -9.07
CA GLU A 50 -4.86 19.53 -8.47
C GLU A 50 -4.78 19.50 -6.94
N TRP A 51 -5.17 18.41 -6.28
CA TRP A 51 -5.20 18.29 -4.81
C TRP A 51 -3.86 18.62 -4.15
N TYR A 52 -2.77 18.04 -4.66
CA TYR A 52 -1.40 18.32 -4.21
C TYR A 52 -0.67 19.31 -5.14
N ALA A 53 -1.24 19.62 -6.31
CA ALA A 53 -0.64 20.44 -7.37
C ALA A 53 0.83 20.08 -7.68
N SER A 54 1.11 18.78 -7.80
CA SER A 54 2.46 18.26 -8.01
C SER A 54 3.11 18.77 -9.29
N ASP A 55 2.32 19.06 -10.33
CA ASP A 55 2.80 19.52 -11.64
C ASP A 55 3.08 21.03 -11.70
N ASN A 56 2.64 21.80 -10.71
CA ASN A 56 2.89 23.23 -10.62
C ASN A 56 3.07 23.66 -9.17
N PRO A 57 4.17 23.26 -8.50
CA PRO A 57 4.33 23.52 -7.09
C PRO A 57 4.77 24.96 -6.81
N LYS A 58 4.21 25.54 -5.76
CA LYS A 58 4.67 26.79 -5.13
C LYS A 58 4.99 26.48 -3.67
N TRP A 59 6.25 26.13 -3.42
CA TRP A 59 6.71 25.75 -2.07
C TRP A 59 6.79 26.96 -1.14
N VAL A 60 6.28 26.77 0.08
CA VAL A 60 6.44 27.72 1.19
C VAL A 60 7.14 27.01 2.33
N ASP A 61 8.29 27.53 2.74
CA ASP A 61 9.09 27.00 3.83
C ASP A 61 8.59 27.51 5.18
N LEU A 62 8.58 26.63 6.17
CA LEU A 62 8.18 26.90 7.55
C LEU A 62 9.42 26.95 8.46
N PRO A 63 9.39 27.71 9.57
CA PRO A 63 10.53 27.85 10.48
C PRO A 63 11.04 26.54 11.09
N ASN A 64 10.21 25.49 11.13
CA ASN A 64 10.56 24.17 11.65
C ASN A 64 11.24 23.25 10.60
N GLY A 65 11.62 23.79 9.44
CA GLY A 65 12.26 23.03 8.36
C GLY A 65 11.30 22.20 7.51
N ARG A 66 9.98 22.29 7.76
CA ARG A 66 8.96 21.73 6.87
C ARG A 66 8.64 22.69 5.73
N ARG A 67 7.99 22.18 4.69
CA ARG A 67 7.42 22.98 3.59
C ARG A 67 6.07 22.43 3.16
N TYR A 68 5.23 23.27 2.57
CA TYR A 68 3.98 22.85 1.95
C TYR A 68 3.85 23.47 0.55
N ASN A 69 3.02 22.85 -0.30
CA ASN A 69 2.73 23.35 -1.64
C ASN A 69 1.48 24.24 -1.60
N ASP A 70 1.67 25.56 -1.69
CA ASP A 70 0.60 26.56 -1.65
C ASP A 70 -0.36 26.43 -2.85
N ASN A 71 0.08 25.87 -3.97
CA ASN A 71 -0.82 25.65 -5.11
C ASN A 71 -1.73 24.43 -4.92
N GLY A 72 -1.41 23.52 -3.99
CA GLY A 72 -2.24 22.35 -3.72
C GLY A 72 -3.50 22.76 -2.97
N TRP A 73 -4.68 22.55 -3.56
CA TRP A 73 -5.92 23.00 -2.92
C TRP A 73 -6.28 22.21 -1.65
N SER A 74 -5.56 21.12 -1.36
CA SER A 74 -5.56 20.48 -0.03
C SER A 74 -5.22 21.43 1.12
N ASN A 75 -4.54 22.55 0.85
CA ASN A 75 -4.26 23.62 1.82
C ASN A 75 -5.31 24.75 1.82
N HIS A 76 -6.35 24.61 1.00
CA HIS A 76 -7.39 25.59 0.71
C HIS A 76 -8.76 24.91 0.65
N ILE A 77 -9.03 24.01 1.60
CA ILE A 77 -10.36 23.41 1.74
C ILE A 77 -11.34 24.44 2.33
N THR A 78 -12.63 24.22 2.11
CA THR A 78 -13.73 25.13 2.47
C THR A 78 -14.72 24.41 3.39
N GLU A 79 -15.76 25.13 3.83
CA GLU A 79 -16.85 24.56 4.63
C GLU A 79 -17.50 23.32 4.00
N ILE A 80 -17.51 23.23 2.66
CA ILE A 80 -18.04 22.07 1.93
C ILE A 80 -17.25 20.80 2.28
N GLU A 81 -15.93 20.88 2.25
CA GLU A 81 -15.06 19.75 2.56
C GLU A 81 -15.02 19.47 4.06
N ILE A 82 -15.05 20.50 4.91
CA ILE A 82 -15.15 20.35 6.36
C ILE A 82 -16.38 19.53 6.73
N ALA A 83 -17.55 19.90 6.20
CA ALA A 83 -18.79 19.17 6.45
C ALA A 83 -18.70 17.70 6.02
N ALA A 84 -18.09 17.42 4.87
CA ALA A 84 -17.88 16.06 4.38
C ALA A 84 -16.92 15.26 5.29
N LEU A 85 -15.80 15.86 5.70
CA LEU A 85 -14.82 15.21 6.58
C LEU A 85 -15.37 14.95 7.99
N ILE A 86 -16.20 15.85 8.53
CA ILE A 86 -16.90 15.63 9.82
C ILE A 86 -17.85 14.45 9.72
N LYS A 87 -18.67 14.40 8.65
CA LYS A 87 -19.60 13.30 8.41
C LYS A 87 -18.90 11.94 8.39
N GLU A 88 -17.73 11.88 7.74
CA GLU A 88 -16.90 10.67 7.62
C GLU A 88 -15.92 10.47 8.81
N ARG A 89 -16.05 11.27 9.87
CA ARG A 89 -15.26 11.20 11.12
C ARG A 89 -13.74 11.30 10.89
N ARG A 90 -13.33 12.15 9.95
CA ARG A 90 -11.93 12.31 9.53
C ARG A 90 -11.17 13.45 10.22
N LEU A 91 -11.84 14.23 11.07
CA LEU A 91 -11.26 15.34 11.84
C LEU A 91 -11.20 15.01 13.33
N GLY A 92 -10.74 13.81 13.68
CA GLY A 92 -10.62 13.32 15.06
C GLY A 92 -9.79 14.24 15.96
N ASP A 93 -8.69 14.79 15.44
CA ASP A 93 -7.79 15.72 16.15
C ASP A 93 -8.51 16.97 16.66
N PHE A 94 -9.57 17.40 15.96
CA PHE A 94 -10.38 18.56 16.33
C PHE A 94 -11.59 18.18 17.17
N THR A 95 -12.24 17.08 16.83
CA THR A 95 -13.55 16.69 17.38
C THR A 95 -13.46 15.81 18.62
N SER A 96 -12.28 15.29 18.95
CA SER A 96 -12.06 14.33 20.03
C SER A 96 -10.85 14.70 20.88
N VAL A 97 -10.78 14.10 22.07
CA VAL A 97 -9.65 14.19 23.01
C VAL A 97 -9.27 12.79 23.46
N PHE A 98 -7.98 12.49 23.54
CA PHE A 98 -7.51 11.22 24.08
C PHE A 98 -7.55 11.27 25.61
N LYS A 99 -8.25 10.31 26.22
CA LYS A 99 -8.30 10.10 27.67
C LYS A 99 -7.66 8.76 28.01
N SER A 100 -6.66 8.79 28.89
CA SER A 100 -5.99 7.57 29.35
C SER A 100 -7.00 6.60 29.97
N GLY A 101 -7.00 5.34 29.52
CA GLY A 101 -7.96 4.31 29.95
C GLY A 101 -9.29 4.29 29.19
N GLU A 102 -9.66 5.35 28.48
CA GLU A 102 -10.92 5.46 27.72
C GLU A 102 -10.69 5.56 26.20
N GLY A 103 -9.48 5.93 25.77
CA GLY A 103 -9.15 6.14 24.38
C GLY A 103 -9.62 7.51 23.86
N TRP A 104 -9.94 7.58 22.56
CA TRP A 104 -10.43 8.81 21.93
C TRP A 104 -11.90 9.03 22.25
N VAL A 105 -12.20 10.11 22.96
CA VAL A 105 -13.56 10.49 23.37
C VAL A 105 -13.95 11.79 22.67
N LYS A 106 -15.18 11.87 22.16
CA LYS A 106 -15.71 13.09 21.52
C LYS A 106 -15.74 14.27 22.51
N LYS A 107 -15.46 15.47 22.01
CA LYS A 107 -15.64 16.70 22.76
C LYS A 107 -17.12 16.96 23.02
N ASP A 108 -17.42 17.44 24.23
CA ASP A 108 -18.73 17.90 24.66
C ASP A 108 -18.57 19.30 25.31
N PRO A 109 -19.10 20.37 24.70
CA PRO A 109 -19.92 20.39 23.49
C PRO A 109 -19.16 19.98 22.23
N GLU A 110 -19.89 19.55 21.20
CA GLU A 110 -19.32 19.19 19.90
C GLU A 110 -18.59 20.40 19.29
N TYR A 111 -17.40 20.14 18.75
CA TYR A 111 -16.57 21.15 18.11
C TYR A 111 -16.50 20.92 16.60
N ILE A 112 -16.84 21.92 15.80
CA ILE A 112 -16.68 21.91 14.35
C ILE A 112 -15.54 22.89 14.02
N PRO A 113 -14.39 22.41 13.53
CA PRO A 113 -13.28 23.29 13.17
C PRO A 113 -13.63 24.10 11.93
N THR A 114 -13.08 25.30 11.85
CA THR A 114 -13.15 26.16 10.68
C THR A 114 -12.20 25.69 9.57
N PRO A 115 -12.42 26.09 8.30
CA PRO A 115 -11.48 25.84 7.21
C PRO A 115 -10.05 26.30 7.53
N ASP A 116 -9.89 27.46 8.16
CA ASP A 116 -8.56 28.00 8.49
C ASP A 116 -7.80 27.10 9.46
N GLU A 117 -8.48 26.57 10.48
CA GLU A 117 -7.89 25.63 11.44
C GLU A 117 -7.43 24.33 10.76
N VAL A 118 -8.26 23.76 9.89
CA VAL A 118 -7.90 22.50 9.20
C VAL A 118 -6.83 22.73 8.13
N ASN A 119 -6.89 23.84 7.40
CA ASN A 119 -5.85 24.21 6.44
C ASN A 119 -4.51 24.44 7.15
N GLU A 120 -4.49 25.06 8.33
CA GLU A 120 -3.28 25.21 9.13
C GLU A 120 -2.75 23.88 9.66
N TRP A 121 -3.63 23.01 10.15
CA TRP A 121 -3.27 21.64 10.52
C TRP A 121 -2.71 20.84 9.34
N ASN A 122 -3.22 21.03 8.12
CA ASN A 122 -2.69 20.36 6.95
C ASN A 122 -1.25 20.81 6.63
N ARG A 123 -0.98 22.12 6.73
CA ARG A 123 0.35 22.69 6.47
C ARG A 123 1.39 22.28 7.52
N THR A 124 0.99 22.23 8.79
CA THR A 124 1.92 22.13 9.93
C THR A 124 1.90 20.80 10.68
N GLY A 125 0.89 19.97 10.46
CA GLY A 125 0.60 18.73 11.19
C GLY A 125 0.79 17.46 10.35
N MET A 126 -0.01 16.42 10.61
CA MET A 126 0.06 15.15 9.86
C MET A 126 -0.45 15.27 8.41
N GLY A 127 -1.31 16.24 8.14
CA GLY A 127 -1.86 16.48 6.80
C GLY A 127 -2.97 15.52 6.40
N HIS A 128 -3.57 15.81 5.24
CA HIS A 128 -4.57 14.95 4.63
C HIS A 128 -3.94 13.72 3.95
N ASP A 129 -4.51 12.55 4.23
CA ASP A 129 -4.22 11.32 3.52
C ASP A 129 -5.08 11.15 2.24
N SER A 130 -4.92 10.01 1.56
CA SER A 130 -5.64 9.69 0.32
C SER A 130 -7.15 9.56 0.53
N ILE A 131 -7.60 9.11 1.69
CA ILE A 131 -9.02 9.00 2.03
C ILE A 131 -9.63 10.40 2.16
N ASN A 132 -8.96 11.31 2.87
CA ASN A 132 -9.39 12.71 2.96
C ASN A 132 -9.47 13.36 1.59
N ARG A 133 -8.48 13.12 0.71
CA ARG A 133 -8.53 13.57 -0.68
C ARG A 133 -9.79 13.11 -1.40
N TRP A 134 -10.12 11.81 -1.35
CA TRP A 134 -11.30 11.28 -2.05
C TRP A 134 -12.60 11.92 -1.56
N ILE A 135 -12.76 12.04 -0.23
CA ILE A 135 -13.94 12.67 0.38
C ILE A 135 -14.07 14.13 -0.06
N CYS A 136 -12.98 14.89 0.02
CA CYS A 136 -12.97 16.31 -0.35
C CYS A 136 -13.22 16.52 -1.85
N VAL A 137 -12.57 15.73 -2.73
CA VAL A 137 -12.78 15.79 -4.18
C VAL A 137 -14.23 15.51 -4.53
N GLU A 138 -14.82 14.45 -3.96
CA GLU A 138 -16.23 14.11 -4.19
C GLU A 138 -17.16 15.22 -3.70
N ALA A 139 -16.95 15.74 -2.49
CA ALA A 139 -17.76 16.81 -1.93
C ALA A 139 -17.72 18.08 -2.80
N ARG A 140 -16.52 18.52 -3.19
CA ARG A 140 -16.31 19.69 -4.04
C ARG A 140 -16.93 19.49 -5.42
N ALA A 141 -16.67 18.35 -6.05
CA ALA A 141 -17.17 18.06 -7.39
C ALA A 141 -18.71 17.99 -7.41
N LYS A 142 -19.34 17.44 -6.37
CA LYS A 142 -20.80 17.42 -6.24
C LYS A 142 -21.36 18.82 -6.03
N HIS A 143 -20.73 19.61 -5.18
CA HIS A 143 -21.13 21.01 -4.97
C HIS A 143 -21.07 21.83 -6.26
N LEU A 144 -20.06 21.59 -7.09
CA LEU A 144 -19.89 22.23 -8.40
C LEU A 144 -20.75 21.61 -9.53
N GLY A 145 -21.47 20.51 -9.26
CA GLY A 145 -22.29 19.82 -10.26
C GLY A 145 -21.49 19.10 -11.35
N ILE A 146 -20.20 18.82 -11.13
CA ILE A 146 -19.30 18.19 -12.11
C ILE A 146 -18.92 16.75 -11.75
N TYR A 147 -19.32 16.27 -10.57
CA TYR A 147 -19.02 14.92 -10.13
C TYR A 147 -19.51 13.88 -11.13
N GLY A 148 -18.62 13.00 -11.56
CA GLY A 148 -18.98 11.92 -12.45
C GLY A 148 -17.87 10.92 -12.67
N LYS A 149 -18.29 9.75 -13.15
CA LYS A 149 -17.43 8.62 -13.47
C LYS A 149 -16.92 8.73 -14.90
N CYS A 150 -15.82 8.06 -15.18
CA CYS A 150 -15.31 7.88 -16.55
C CYS A 150 -16.39 7.18 -17.38
N GLU A 151 -16.67 7.69 -18.58
CA GLU A 151 -17.67 7.13 -19.48
C GLU A 151 -17.29 5.75 -20.07
N PHE A 152 -16.00 5.39 -20.04
CA PHE A 152 -15.49 4.17 -20.66
C PHE A 152 -15.38 2.99 -19.69
N CYS A 153 -15.00 3.25 -18.43
CA CYS A 153 -14.88 2.22 -17.39
C CYS A 153 -15.93 2.35 -16.30
N GLU A 154 -16.84 3.32 -16.40
CA GLU A 154 -17.96 3.50 -15.47
C GLU A 154 -17.57 3.61 -13.98
N GLY A 155 -16.35 4.09 -13.72
CA GLY A 155 -15.82 4.26 -12.36
C GLY A 155 -14.89 3.16 -11.89
N GLU A 156 -14.71 2.08 -12.65
CA GLU A 156 -13.88 0.95 -12.23
C GLU A 156 -12.38 1.27 -12.31
N GLY A 157 -11.98 2.24 -13.15
CA GLY A 157 -10.57 2.53 -13.44
C GLY A 157 -9.89 1.46 -14.32
N GLU A 158 -10.60 0.38 -14.62
CA GLU A 158 -10.11 -0.73 -15.40
C GLU A 158 -11.17 -1.22 -16.39
N ILE A 159 -10.73 -1.93 -17.43
CA ILE A 159 -11.57 -2.47 -18.50
C ILE A 159 -11.30 -3.96 -18.59
N TRP A 160 -12.37 -4.73 -18.40
CA TRP A 160 -12.36 -6.19 -18.54
C TRP A 160 -12.74 -6.59 -19.97
N GLN A 161 -12.18 -7.68 -20.47
CA GLN A 161 -12.53 -8.20 -21.81
C GLN A 161 -13.97 -8.74 -21.83
N SER A 162 -14.47 -9.21 -20.68
CA SER A 162 -15.85 -9.67 -20.46
C SER A 162 -16.12 -9.81 -18.95
N GLU A 163 -17.39 -9.83 -18.56
CA GLU A 163 -17.82 -10.10 -17.17
C GLU A 163 -17.41 -11.51 -16.72
N GLU A 164 -17.37 -12.48 -17.64
CA GLU A 164 -16.88 -13.82 -17.36
C GLU A 164 -15.41 -13.82 -16.92
N ILE A 165 -14.54 -13.04 -17.58
CA ILE A 165 -13.13 -12.93 -17.19
C ILE A 165 -12.96 -12.23 -15.85
N LYS A 166 -13.78 -11.19 -15.56
CA LYS A 166 -13.80 -10.53 -14.24
C LYS A 166 -14.18 -11.54 -13.16
N LYS A 167 -15.22 -12.34 -13.39
CA LYS A 167 -15.61 -13.41 -12.47
C LYS A 167 -14.51 -14.46 -12.29
N MET A 168 -13.87 -14.89 -13.37
CA MET A 168 -12.75 -15.85 -13.28
C MET A 168 -11.56 -15.28 -12.51
N HIS A 169 -11.31 -13.96 -12.60
CA HIS A 169 -10.31 -13.29 -11.76
C HIS A 169 -10.70 -13.35 -10.28
N ASP A 170 -11.93 -12.98 -9.94
CA ASP A 170 -12.39 -12.91 -8.55
C ASP A 170 -12.50 -14.29 -7.90
N ASP A 171 -12.86 -15.32 -8.67
CA ASP A 171 -12.96 -16.71 -8.23
C ASP A 171 -11.60 -17.45 -8.23
N TRP A 172 -10.55 -16.86 -8.80
CA TRP A 172 -9.23 -17.50 -8.88
C TRP A 172 -8.62 -17.66 -7.49
N LYS A 173 -8.07 -18.84 -7.25
CA LYS A 173 -7.35 -19.16 -6.02
C LYS A 173 -5.93 -19.55 -6.36
N ASP A 174 -5.02 -19.03 -5.56
CA ASP A 174 -3.64 -19.40 -5.62
C ASP A 174 -3.42 -20.85 -5.17
N PHE A 175 -2.26 -21.39 -5.52
CA PHE A 175 -1.86 -22.73 -5.07
C PHE A 175 -0.37 -22.84 -4.86
N GLU A 176 -0.02 -23.57 -3.81
CA GLU A 176 1.36 -23.85 -3.41
C GLU A 176 2.11 -24.72 -4.45
N PRO A 177 3.45 -24.64 -4.51
CA PRO A 177 4.23 -25.63 -5.24
C PRO A 177 3.98 -27.04 -4.68
N PRO A 178 4.19 -28.10 -5.48
CA PRO A 178 4.05 -29.46 -4.99
C PRO A 178 4.96 -29.68 -3.78
N THR A 179 4.44 -30.39 -2.77
CA THR A 179 5.24 -30.77 -1.60
C THR A 179 6.16 -31.93 -1.94
N GLY A 180 7.40 -31.91 -1.45
CA GLY A 180 8.34 -33.01 -1.61
C GLY A 180 9.44 -33.02 -0.56
N GLU A 181 10.46 -33.85 -0.78
CA GLU A 181 11.51 -34.08 0.23
C GLU A 181 12.60 -33.00 0.25
N GLY A 182 12.78 -32.26 -0.84
CA GLY A 182 13.81 -31.24 -0.98
C GLY A 182 13.54 -30.00 -0.13
N PHE A 183 14.60 -29.22 0.08
CA PHE A 183 14.61 -27.97 0.84
C PHE A 183 14.95 -26.82 -0.09
N GLN A 184 14.16 -25.75 -0.04
CA GLN A 184 14.36 -24.58 -0.89
C GLN A 184 14.03 -23.31 -0.13
N LEU A 185 14.85 -22.28 -0.28
CA LEU A 185 14.57 -20.94 0.23
C LEU A 185 13.60 -20.23 -0.71
N TRP A 186 12.57 -19.60 -0.16
CA TRP A 186 11.56 -18.84 -0.89
C TRP A 186 11.49 -17.40 -0.37
N GLU A 187 11.07 -16.48 -1.22
CA GLU A 187 10.74 -15.11 -0.83
C GLU A 187 9.25 -14.94 -0.59
N THR A 188 8.87 -13.98 0.26
CA THR A 188 7.47 -13.69 0.58
C THR A 188 7.02 -12.28 0.17
N THR A 189 7.92 -11.44 -0.34
CA THR A 189 7.65 -10.01 -0.56
C THR A 189 7.28 -9.61 -1.99
N SER A 190 7.57 -10.45 -2.99
CA SER A 190 7.41 -10.14 -4.42
C SER A 190 6.50 -11.15 -5.11
N GLU A 191 5.32 -11.38 -4.54
CA GLU A 191 4.32 -12.37 -5.01
C GLU A 191 4.75 -13.85 -4.84
N GLY A 192 5.99 -14.10 -4.41
CA GLY A 192 6.47 -15.39 -3.91
C GLY A 192 7.15 -16.27 -4.96
N GLY A 193 8.33 -16.80 -4.65
CA GLY A 193 9.09 -17.65 -5.56
C GLY A 193 10.35 -18.24 -4.94
N PRO A 194 10.97 -19.24 -5.59
CA PRO A 194 12.20 -19.84 -5.09
C PRO A 194 13.37 -18.85 -5.24
N ASN A 195 14.11 -18.65 -4.15
CA ASN A 195 15.32 -17.84 -4.13
C ASN A 195 16.59 -18.71 -4.26
N SER A 196 16.49 -20.04 -4.04
CA SER A 196 17.60 -20.99 -4.12
C SER A 196 17.29 -22.17 -5.04
N PRO A 197 18.31 -22.96 -5.45
CA PRO A 197 18.12 -24.33 -5.92
C PRO A 197 17.44 -25.22 -4.86
N VAL A 198 17.02 -26.41 -5.27
CA VAL A 198 16.51 -27.44 -4.35
C VAL A 198 17.69 -28.25 -3.79
N PHE A 199 17.72 -28.42 -2.48
CA PHE A 199 18.74 -29.18 -1.78
C PHE A 199 18.14 -30.43 -1.12
N LYS A 200 18.95 -31.48 -0.98
CA LYS A 200 18.50 -32.73 -0.36
C LYS A 200 18.39 -32.61 1.15
N THR A 201 19.21 -31.75 1.75
CA THR A 201 19.22 -31.54 3.20
C THR A 201 19.10 -30.06 3.55
N LEU A 202 18.56 -29.78 4.73
CA LEU A 202 18.51 -28.41 5.26
C LEU A 202 19.91 -27.81 5.44
N ASP A 203 20.90 -28.64 5.76
CA ASP A 203 22.28 -28.19 5.97
C ASP A 203 22.94 -27.71 4.67
N GLU A 204 22.68 -28.39 3.55
CA GLU A 204 23.11 -27.94 2.22
C GLU A 204 22.48 -26.60 1.84
N LEU A 205 21.17 -26.44 2.10
CA LEU A 205 20.49 -25.17 1.88
C LEU A 205 21.11 -24.04 2.72
N CYS A 206 21.32 -24.27 4.02
CA CYS A 206 21.85 -23.26 4.92
C CYS A 206 23.29 -22.86 4.58
N GLU A 207 24.11 -23.82 4.11
CA GLU A 207 25.45 -23.54 3.58
C GLU A 207 25.36 -22.59 2.38
N TRP A 208 24.53 -22.94 1.39
CA TRP A 208 24.33 -22.12 0.21
C TRP A 208 23.80 -20.73 0.55
N CYS A 209 22.86 -20.62 1.50
CA CYS A 209 22.30 -19.34 1.94
C CYS A 209 23.36 -18.43 2.58
N GLY A 210 24.36 -18.98 3.26
CA GLY A 210 25.44 -18.20 3.87
C GLY A 210 26.18 -17.32 2.85
N ASP A 211 26.44 -17.90 1.67
CA ASP A 211 27.15 -17.20 0.60
C ASP A 211 26.19 -16.42 -0.30
N ASN A 212 25.01 -16.96 -0.59
CA ASN A 212 24.19 -16.49 -1.72
C ASN A 212 22.94 -15.71 -1.31
N ALA A 213 22.43 -15.86 -0.09
CA ALA A 213 21.19 -15.21 0.34
C ALA A 213 21.44 -14.08 1.35
N THR A 214 20.46 -13.20 1.55
CA THR A 214 20.48 -12.16 2.59
C THR A 214 19.23 -12.30 3.46
N THR A 215 19.36 -11.90 4.73
CA THR A 215 18.24 -11.90 5.70
C THR A 215 17.46 -10.60 5.65
N PHE A 216 18.15 -9.47 5.43
CA PHE A 216 17.55 -8.15 5.26
C PHE A 216 18.49 -7.22 4.50
N GLY A 217 18.03 -6.61 3.41
CA GLY A 217 18.87 -5.76 2.57
C GLY A 217 20.14 -6.49 2.12
N SER A 218 21.31 -5.93 2.45
CA SER A 218 22.63 -6.52 2.18
C SER A 218 23.16 -7.40 3.33
N SER A 219 22.42 -7.56 4.43
CA SER A 219 22.87 -8.32 5.59
C SER A 219 22.89 -9.82 5.32
N LYS A 220 24.04 -10.44 5.60
CA LYS A 220 24.30 -11.87 5.52
C LYS A 220 24.12 -12.54 6.88
N ALA A 221 24.02 -13.86 6.89
CA ALA A 221 23.98 -14.69 8.09
C ALA A 221 24.77 -15.99 7.85
N THR A 222 25.36 -16.55 8.90
CA THR A 222 26.06 -17.84 8.81
C THR A 222 25.08 -18.99 8.60
N LYS A 223 25.60 -20.15 8.22
CA LYS A 223 24.83 -21.39 8.12
C LYS A 223 24.02 -21.70 9.39
N GLU A 224 24.63 -21.57 10.56
CA GLU A 224 24.01 -21.87 11.86
C GLU A 224 22.88 -20.90 12.16
N GLN A 225 23.10 -19.62 11.83
CA GLN A 225 22.06 -18.59 11.94
C GLN A 225 20.90 -18.92 11.01
N TRP A 226 21.16 -19.24 9.73
CA TRP A 226 20.14 -19.67 8.78
C TRP A 226 19.35 -20.88 9.27
N LYS A 227 20.04 -21.92 9.76
CA LYS A 227 19.43 -23.13 10.30
C LYS A 227 18.55 -22.86 11.52
N SER A 228 18.91 -21.87 12.33
CA SER A 228 18.08 -21.42 13.45
C SER A 228 16.84 -20.67 12.95
N MET A 229 17.02 -19.72 12.03
CA MET A 229 15.96 -18.86 11.50
C MET A 229 14.91 -19.63 10.70
N LEU A 230 15.32 -20.58 9.85
CA LEU A 230 14.40 -21.34 9.00
C LEU A 230 13.49 -22.32 9.76
N LYS A 231 13.67 -22.47 11.08
CA LYS A 231 12.76 -23.23 11.95
C LYS A 231 11.60 -22.40 12.48
N ASP A 232 11.71 -21.08 12.40
CA ASP A 232 10.74 -20.13 12.95
C ASP A 232 10.45 -19.06 11.90
N PHE A 233 11.20 -17.95 11.91
CA PHE A 233 11.16 -16.94 10.86
C PHE A 233 12.54 -16.30 10.62
N VAL A 234 12.78 -15.91 9.37
CA VAL A 234 14.02 -15.25 8.96
C VAL A 234 13.98 -13.77 9.33
N HIS A 235 15.05 -13.29 9.97
CA HIS A 235 15.17 -11.91 10.41
C HIS A 235 16.63 -11.44 10.44
N HIS A 236 16.83 -10.14 10.55
CA HIS A 236 18.13 -9.55 10.87
C HIS A 236 18.05 -8.80 12.20
N GLN A 237 18.99 -9.05 13.11
CA GLN A 237 19.09 -8.34 14.37
C GLN A 237 20.29 -7.38 14.34
N SER A 238 20.04 -6.10 14.68
CA SER A 238 21.08 -5.10 14.89
C SER A 238 20.85 -4.41 16.24
N GLY A 239 21.68 -4.74 17.23
CA GLY A 239 21.45 -4.36 18.62
C GLY A 239 20.14 -4.95 19.16
N ASN A 240 19.25 -4.09 19.65
CA ASN A 240 17.93 -4.46 20.15
C ASN A 240 16.83 -4.40 19.07
N MET A 241 17.17 -4.01 17.83
CA MET A 241 16.22 -3.90 16.73
C MET A 241 16.20 -5.18 15.91
N ILE A 242 14.99 -5.62 15.56
CA ILE A 242 14.73 -6.77 14.68
C ILE A 242 14.13 -6.24 13.37
N PHE A 243 14.69 -6.67 12.25
CA PHE A 243 14.27 -6.33 10.90
C PHE A 243 13.77 -7.59 10.18
N LEU A 244 12.67 -7.44 9.43
CA LEU A 244 11.99 -8.49 8.65
C LEU A 244 12.11 -8.23 7.13
#